data_AF-A0A2E4CRX6-F1
#
_entry.id   AF-A0A2E4CRX6-F1
#
_cell.length_a   1.000
_cell.length_b   1.000
_cell.length_c   1.000
_cell.angle_alpha   90.00
_cell.angle_beta   90.00
_cell.angle_gamma   90.00
#
_symmetry.space_group_name_H-M   'P 1'
#
loop_
_entity.id
_entity.type
_entity.pdbx_description
1 polymer ?
#
loop_
_entity_poly.entity_id
_entity_poly.type
_entity_poly.pdbx_seq_one_letter_code
_entity_poly.pdbx_strand_id
1 'polypeptide(L)'
;MAFLASVLGRMLLALIFIISGITKVMNVSRTAEFIESATTLPTNIALPVGIFELVFGVFLAIGFLTRISSLLLFGFTLATIFFFHNQVGDPQVLQAALKNLAIAGGLLMVFAYGQARGSVDVWRERDRSRRAEIRAARAEGREMGAEEARAEASRGTVAED
;
A
#
# COMPACT_ATOMS: atom_id res chain seq x y z
N MET A 1 16.78 -1.45 8.17
CA MET A 1 16.10 -2.67 8.65
C MET A 1 14.59 -2.71 8.35
N ALA A 2 13.79 -1.76 8.82
CA ALA A 2 12.32 -1.83 8.67
C ALA A 2 11.80 -1.79 7.21
N PHE A 3 12.53 -1.17 6.28
CA PHE A 3 12.20 -1.20 4.85
C PHE A 3 12.29 -2.61 4.26
N LEU A 4 13.40 -3.31 4.52
CA LEU A 4 13.64 -4.66 4.02
C LEU A 4 12.59 -5.64 4.57
N ALA A 5 12.27 -5.54 5.87
CA ALA A 5 11.22 -6.32 6.51
C ALA A 5 9.83 -6.08 5.87
N SER A 6 9.50 -4.82 5.54
CA SER A 6 8.24 -4.47 4.87
C SER A 6 8.15 -4.99 3.44
N VAL A 7 9.25 -4.97 2.68
CA VAL A 7 9.31 -5.54 1.32
C VAL A 7 9.19 -7.06 1.38
N LEU A 8 9.94 -7.71 2.27
CA LEU A 8 9.89 -9.16 2.46
C LEU A 8 8.50 -9.62 2.91
N GLY A 9 7.88 -8.95 3.89
CA GLY A 9 6.53 -9.28 4.34
C GLY A 9 5.49 -9.19 3.23
N ARG A 10 5.58 -8.15 2.38
CA ARG A 10 4.71 -8.02 1.21
C ARG A 10 4.94 -9.11 0.17
N MET A 11 6.20 -9.45 -0.11
CA MET A 11 6.56 -10.55 -1.00
C MET A 11 5.97 -11.88 -0.53
N LEU A 12 6.13 -12.20 0.76
CA LEU A 12 5.63 -13.44 1.34
C LEU A 12 4.10 -13.51 1.29
N LEU A 13 3.40 -12.42 1.61
CA LEU A 13 1.94 -12.37 1.48
C LEU A 13 1.50 -12.50 0.03
N ALA A 14 2.12 -11.77 -0.89
CA ALA A 14 1.79 -11.81 -2.30
C ALA A 14 2.04 -13.19 -2.93
N LEU A 15 3.10 -13.88 -2.52
CA LEU A 15 3.46 -15.20 -3.04
C LEU A 15 2.34 -16.22 -2.86
N ILE A 16 1.62 -16.17 -1.73
CA ILE A 16 0.49 -17.07 -1.45
C ILE A 16 -0.60 -16.87 -2.51
N PHE A 17 -0.97 -15.62 -2.78
CA PHE A 17 -2.00 -15.27 -3.77
C PHE A 17 -1.56 -15.56 -5.20
N ILE A 18 -0.28 -15.37 -5.53
CA ILE A 18 0.24 -15.67 -6.86
C ILE A 18 0.17 -17.17 -7.14
N ILE A 19 0.66 -18.00 -6.21
CA ILE A 19 0.64 -19.46 -6.38
C ILE A 19 -0.81 -19.97 -6.39
N SER A 20 -1.65 -19.48 -5.48
CA SER A 20 -3.09 -19.80 -5.44
C SER A 20 -3.81 -19.40 -6.74
N GLY A 21 -3.56 -18.19 -7.25
CA GLY A 21 -4.12 -17.71 -8.51
C GLY A 21 -3.67 -18.55 -9.72
N ILE A 22 -2.38 -18.85 -9.85
CA ILE A 22 -1.85 -19.73 -10.92
C ILE A 22 -2.54 -21.10 -10.87
N THR A 23 -2.59 -21.72 -9.69
CA THR A 23 -3.19 -23.06 -9.55
C THR A 23 -4.67 -23.08 -9.92
N LYS A 24 -5.43 -22.03 -9.57
CA LYS A 24 -6.84 -21.86 -9.96
C LYS A 24 -7.03 -21.64 -11.45
N VAL A 25 -6.19 -20.82 -12.08
CA VAL A 25 -6.24 -20.55 -13.52
C VAL A 25 -5.81 -21.77 -14.35
N MET A 26 -4.85 -22.56 -13.87
CA MET A 26 -4.44 -23.80 -14.53
C MET A 26 -5.47 -24.94 -14.36
N ASN A 27 -6.23 -24.94 -13.26
CA ASN A 27 -7.19 -26.00 -12.94
C ASN A 27 -8.59 -25.42 -12.73
N VAL A 28 -9.13 -24.78 -13.76
CA VAL A 28 -10.44 -24.13 -13.71
C VAL A 28 -11.54 -25.14 -13.37
N SER A 29 -11.52 -26.34 -13.97
CA SER A 29 -12.52 -27.39 -13.72
C SER A 29 -12.55 -27.82 -12.25
N ARG A 30 -11.38 -28.08 -11.65
CA ARG A 30 -11.26 -28.42 -10.23
C ARG A 30 -11.74 -27.29 -9.31
N THR A 31 -11.47 -26.05 -9.69
CA THR A 31 -11.91 -24.87 -8.93
C THR A 31 -13.43 -24.70 -9.04
N ALA A 32 -14.02 -24.95 -10.21
CA ALA A 32 -15.46 -24.94 -10.42
C ALA A 32 -16.16 -26.02 -9.59
N GLU A 33 -15.66 -27.27 -9.60
CA GLU A 33 -16.18 -28.37 -8.77
C GLU A 33 -16.11 -28.04 -7.26
N PHE A 34 -15.02 -27.39 -6.83
CA PHE A 34 -14.87 -26.95 -5.44
C PHE A 34 -15.85 -25.83 -5.07
N ILE A 35 -16.09 -24.87 -5.97
CA ILE A 35 -17.07 -23.80 -5.76
C ILE A 35 -18.49 -24.37 -5.70
N GLU A 36 -18.82 -25.31 -6.58
CA GLU A 36 -20.14 -25.96 -6.63
C GLU A 36 -20.41 -26.80 -5.37
N SER A 37 -19.40 -27.51 -4.87
CA SER A 37 -19.55 -28.34 -3.67
C SER A 37 -19.63 -27.55 -2.37
N ALA A 38 -19.00 -26.36 -2.31
CA ALA A 38 -18.92 -25.58 -1.08
C ALA A 38 -19.84 -24.34 -1.06
N THR A 39 -20.34 -23.88 -2.20
CA THR A 39 -21.12 -22.64 -2.30
C THR A 39 -22.26 -22.75 -3.31
N THR A 40 -23.25 -21.86 -3.21
CA THR A 40 -24.32 -21.71 -4.20
C THR A 40 -23.93 -20.79 -5.37
N LEU A 41 -22.65 -20.43 -5.47
CA LEU A 41 -22.19 -19.48 -6.46
C LEU A 41 -22.06 -20.13 -7.85
N PRO A 42 -22.29 -19.36 -8.93
CA PRO A 42 -22.12 -19.85 -10.29
C PRO A 42 -20.67 -20.32 -10.54
N THR A 43 -20.49 -21.52 -11.10
CA THR A 43 -19.17 -22.09 -11.38
C THR A 43 -18.34 -21.30 -12.39
N ASN A 44 -18.98 -20.48 -13.22
CA ASN A 44 -18.31 -19.59 -14.17
C ASN A 44 -17.43 -18.51 -13.50
N ILE A 45 -17.56 -18.29 -12.18
CA ILE A 45 -16.69 -17.35 -11.45
C ILE A 45 -15.31 -17.92 -11.12
N ALA A 46 -15.10 -19.23 -11.30
CA ALA A 46 -13.83 -19.89 -10.98
C ALA A 46 -12.62 -19.23 -11.69
N LEU A 47 -12.78 -18.95 -12.99
CA LEU A 47 -11.76 -18.30 -13.81
C LEU A 47 -11.50 -16.84 -13.38
N PRO A 48 -12.51 -15.93 -13.31
CA PRO A 48 -12.25 -14.56 -12.90
C PRO A 48 -11.74 -14.44 -11.47
N VAL A 49 -12.11 -15.35 -10.55
CA VAL A 49 -11.53 -15.40 -9.20
C VAL A 49 -10.04 -15.73 -9.24
N GLY A 50 -9.63 -16.74 -10.01
CA GLY A 50 -8.21 -17.09 -10.17
C GLY A 50 -7.39 -15.95 -10.79
N ILE A 51 -7.93 -15.30 -11.82
CA ILE A 51 -7.29 -14.13 -12.47
C ILE A 51 -7.19 -12.97 -11.48
N PHE A 52 -8.25 -12.67 -10.75
CA PHE A 52 -8.29 -11.61 -9.75
C PHE A 52 -7.18 -11.81 -8.71
N GLU A 53 -7.11 -13.02 -8.14
CA GLU A 53 -6.12 -13.34 -7.11
C GLU A 53 -4.69 -13.22 -7.64
N LEU A 54 -4.45 -13.68 -8.87
CA LEU A 54 -3.15 -13.58 -9.51
C LEU A 54 -2.76 -12.11 -9.78
N VAL A 55 -3.65 -11.32 -10.38
CA VAL A 55 -3.38 -9.92 -10.73
C VAL A 55 -3.14 -9.08 -9.48
N PHE A 56 -4.01 -9.17 -8.48
CA PHE A 56 -3.85 -8.42 -7.25
C PHE A 56 -2.69 -8.93 -6.39
N GLY A 57 -2.37 -10.23 -6.45
CA GLY A 57 -1.15 -10.79 -5.87
C GLY A 57 0.10 -10.18 -6.50
N VAL A 58 0.18 -10.10 -7.82
CA VAL A 58 1.29 -9.45 -8.55
C VAL A 58 1.38 -7.95 -8.25
N PHE A 59 0.24 -7.26 -8.16
CA PHE A 59 0.23 -5.84 -7.80
C PHE A 59 0.75 -5.62 -6.37
N LEU A 60 0.34 -6.46 -5.42
CA LEU A 60 0.85 -6.44 -4.05
C LEU A 60 2.36 -6.72 -4.00
N ALA A 61 2.83 -7.65 -4.83
CA ALA A 61 4.23 -8.02 -4.97
C ALA A 61 5.11 -6.85 -5.46
N ILE A 62 4.74 -6.25 -6.60
CA ILE A 62 5.50 -5.15 -7.23
C ILE A 62 5.39 -3.86 -6.40
N GLY A 63 4.40 -3.77 -5.52
CA GLY A 63 4.12 -2.56 -4.76
C GLY A 63 3.25 -1.56 -5.51
N PHE A 64 2.58 -1.99 -6.57
CA PHE A 64 1.64 -1.18 -7.34
C PHE A 64 0.25 -1.23 -6.67
N LEU A 65 -0.36 -0.06 -6.45
CA LEU A 65 -1.67 0.07 -5.81
C LEU A 65 -1.79 -0.71 -4.46
N THR A 66 -0.70 -0.79 -3.68
CA THR A 66 -0.61 -1.65 -2.47
C THR A 66 -1.81 -1.57 -1.54
N ARG A 67 -2.34 -0.38 -1.28
CA ARG A 67 -3.53 -0.20 -0.43
C ARG A 67 -4.79 -0.83 -1.04
N ILE A 68 -5.03 -0.60 -2.33
CA ILE A 68 -6.21 -1.14 -3.01
C ILE A 68 -6.08 -2.65 -3.13
N SER A 69 -4.93 -3.15 -3.58
CA SER A 69 -4.66 -4.58 -3.72
C SER A 69 -4.77 -5.32 -2.38
N SER A 70 -4.22 -4.76 -1.30
CA SER A 70 -4.33 -5.37 0.03
C SER A 70 -5.75 -5.40 0.57
N LEU A 71 -6.56 -4.35 0.35
CA LEU A 71 -7.95 -4.32 0.79
C LEU A 71 -8.83 -5.29 0.00
N LEU A 72 -8.61 -5.38 -1.31
CA LEU A 72 -9.31 -6.31 -2.19
C LEU A 72 -8.98 -7.77 -1.85
N LEU A 73 -7.69 -8.09 -1.68
CA LEU A 73 -7.27 -9.42 -1.24
C LEU A 73 -7.77 -9.73 0.18
N PHE A 74 -7.83 -8.74 1.07
CA PHE A 74 -8.36 -8.91 2.42
C PHE A 74 -9.84 -9.31 2.39
N GLY A 75 -10.67 -8.58 1.63
CA GLY A 75 -12.08 -8.92 1.46
C GLY A 75 -12.26 -10.31 0.85
N PHE A 76 -11.44 -10.66 -0.15
CA PHE A 76 -11.43 -11.98 -0.77
C PHE A 76 -11.07 -13.10 0.22
N THR A 77 -10.04 -12.90 1.04
CA THR A 77 -9.63 -13.88 2.07
C THR A 77 -10.74 -14.07 3.11
N LEU A 78 -11.41 -13.01 3.54
CA LEU A 78 -12.55 -13.12 4.47
C LEU A 78 -13.73 -13.88 3.84
N ALA A 79 -14.07 -13.57 2.58
CA ALA A 79 -15.10 -14.31 1.86
C ALA A 79 -14.75 -15.81 1.79
N THR A 80 -13.47 -16.14 1.53
CA THR A 80 -13.00 -17.53 1.48
C THR A 80 -13.16 -18.25 2.83
N ILE A 81 -12.89 -17.57 3.95
CA ILE A 81 -13.12 -18.13 5.29
C ILE A 81 -14.61 -18.38 5.50
N PHE A 82 -15.46 -17.40 5.20
CA PHE A 82 -16.90 -17.48 5.44
C PHE A 82 -17.58 -18.58 4.62
N PHE A 83 -17.26 -18.66 3.33
CA PHE A 83 -17.89 -19.62 2.41
C PHE A 83 -17.34 -21.03 2.54
N PHE A 84 -16.02 -21.21 2.69
CA PHE A 84 -15.39 -22.52 2.60
C PHE A 84 -15.00 -23.13 3.95
N HIS A 85 -14.99 -22.35 5.04
CA HIS A 85 -14.48 -22.82 6.33
C HIS A 85 -15.52 -22.74 7.47
N ASN A 86 -16.80 -22.93 7.14
CA ASN A 86 -17.89 -22.85 8.11
C ASN A 86 -18.09 -24.14 8.95
N GLN A 87 -17.38 -25.23 8.62
CA GLN A 87 -17.41 -26.49 9.38
C GLN A 87 -16.38 -26.48 10.50
N VAL A 88 -16.66 -25.73 11.56
CA VAL A 88 -15.78 -25.52 12.73
C VAL A 88 -15.50 -26.80 13.55
N GLY A 89 -16.20 -27.90 13.25
CA GLY A 89 -16.01 -29.20 13.90
C GLY A 89 -14.85 -30.04 13.36
N ASP A 90 -14.33 -29.71 12.17
CA ASP A 90 -13.15 -30.37 11.60
C ASP A 90 -11.87 -29.58 11.94
N PRO A 91 -10.90 -30.16 12.68
CA PRO A 91 -9.65 -29.50 13.03
C PRO A 91 -8.86 -28.99 11.81
N GLN A 92 -8.98 -29.65 10.65
CA GLN A 92 -8.27 -29.28 9.43
C GLN A 92 -8.87 -28.01 8.82
N VAL A 93 -10.19 -27.89 8.81
CA VAL A 93 -10.92 -26.71 8.34
C VAL A 93 -10.64 -25.52 9.27
N LEU A 94 -10.66 -25.74 10.59
CA LEU A 94 -10.34 -24.69 11.56
C LEU A 94 -8.91 -24.17 11.38
N GLN A 95 -7.92 -25.05 11.17
CA GLN A 95 -6.54 -24.63 10.91
C GLN A 95 -6.40 -23.80 9.63
N ALA A 96 -7.09 -24.18 8.55
CA ALA A 96 -7.08 -23.42 7.31
C ALA A 96 -7.76 -22.05 7.47
N ALA A 97 -8.86 -21.97 8.23
CA ALA A 97 -9.51 -20.72 8.58
C ALA A 97 -8.58 -19.77 9.35
N LEU A 98 -7.88 -20.29 10.38
CA LEU A 98 -6.94 -19.51 11.19
C LEU A 98 -5.75 -19.01 10.37
N LYS A 99 -5.22 -19.82 9.44
CA LYS A 99 -4.16 -19.39 8.50
C LYS A 99 -4.65 -18.24 7.62
N ASN A 100 -5.84 -18.37 7.03
CA ASN A 100 -6.42 -17.31 6.22
C ASN A 100 -6.72 -16.05 7.05
N LEU A 101 -7.14 -16.18 8.30
CA LEU A 101 -7.35 -15.05 9.20
C LEU A 101 -6.04 -14.32 9.52
N ALA A 102 -4.95 -15.06 9.72
CA ALA A 102 -3.62 -14.48 9.90
C ALA A 102 -3.14 -13.75 8.64
N ILE A 103 -3.39 -14.31 7.45
CA ILE A 103 -3.09 -13.66 6.16
C ILE A 103 -3.89 -12.36 6.03
N ALA A 104 -5.19 -12.38 6.36
CA ALA A 104 -6.04 -11.20 6.36
C ALA A 104 -5.51 -10.11 7.31
N GLY A 105 -5.04 -10.48 8.51
CA GLY A 105 -4.37 -9.56 9.43
C GLY A 105 -3.08 -8.97 8.85
N GLY A 106 -2.26 -9.79 8.18
CA GLY A 106 -1.06 -9.33 7.47
C GLY A 106 -1.38 -8.35 6.35
N LEU A 107 -2.45 -8.59 5.59
CA LEU A 107 -2.93 -7.67 4.55
C LEU A 107 -3.42 -6.34 5.12
N LEU A 108 -4.13 -6.34 6.25
CA LEU A 108 -4.51 -5.10 6.96
C LEU A 108 -3.29 -4.31 7.43
N MET A 109 -2.24 -4.99 7.91
CA MET A 109 -0.97 -4.32 8.22
C MET A 109 -0.37 -3.71 6.96
N VAL A 110 -0.36 -4.41 5.83
CA VAL A 110 0.11 -3.83 4.55
C VAL A 110 -0.76 -2.65 4.11
N PHE A 111 -2.07 -2.68 4.35
CA PHE A 111 -2.96 -1.55 4.07
C PHE A 111 -2.61 -0.33 4.94
N ALA A 112 -2.45 -0.54 6.25
CA ALA A 112 -2.10 0.50 7.23
C ALA A 112 -0.74 1.13 6.91
N TYR A 113 0.28 0.30 6.67
CA TYR A 113 1.66 0.73 6.44
C TYR A 113 2.03 0.92 4.96
N GLY A 114 1.11 0.67 4.02
CA GLY A 114 1.35 0.65 2.57
C GLY A 114 1.75 2.00 1.95
N GLN A 115 1.66 3.07 2.74
CA GLN A 115 2.14 4.42 2.40
C GLN A 115 3.23 4.95 3.34
N ALA A 116 3.54 4.27 4.45
CA ALA A 116 4.35 4.84 5.53
C ALA A 116 5.80 5.17 5.16
N ARG A 117 6.28 4.85 3.95
CA ARG A 117 7.63 5.22 3.47
C ARG A 117 7.73 5.49 1.96
N GLY A 118 6.61 5.57 1.25
CA GLY A 118 6.60 5.60 -0.21
C GLY A 118 6.34 6.99 -0.79
N SER A 119 7.40 7.76 -1.01
CA SER A 119 7.46 8.95 -1.88
C SER A 119 6.67 10.20 -1.46
N VAL A 120 5.43 10.11 -1.00
CA VAL A 120 4.59 11.30 -0.76
C VAL A 120 5.01 12.07 0.50
N ASP A 121 5.35 11.38 1.59
CA ASP A 121 5.81 12.04 2.81
C ASP A 121 7.21 12.64 2.65
N VAL A 122 8.10 11.94 1.94
CA VAL A 122 9.44 12.47 1.59
C VAL A 122 9.32 13.67 0.65
N TRP A 123 8.39 13.65 -0.30
CA TRP A 123 8.14 14.78 -1.20
C TRP A 123 7.51 15.97 -0.46
N ARG A 124 6.62 15.73 0.50
CA ARG A 124 6.03 16.76 1.37
C ARG A 124 7.02 17.36 2.37
N GLU A 125 7.94 16.57 2.90
CA GLU A 125 9.03 17.09 3.74
C GLU A 125 10.03 17.91 2.91
N ARG A 126 10.46 17.42 1.74
CA ARG A 126 11.33 18.18 0.83
C ARG A 126 10.66 19.44 0.29
N ASP A 127 9.37 19.42 -0.01
CA ASP A 127 8.66 20.62 -0.48
C ASP A 127 8.47 21.63 0.66
N ARG A 128 8.21 21.16 1.90
CA ARG A 128 8.16 22.05 3.07
C ARG A 128 9.51 22.66 3.41
N SER A 129 10.60 21.88 3.37
CA SER A 129 11.96 22.40 3.61
C SER A 129 12.36 23.38 2.52
N ARG A 130 12.12 23.06 1.25
CA ARG A 130 12.43 23.94 0.11
C ARG A 130 11.63 25.23 0.13
N ARG A 131 10.34 25.19 0.51
CA ARG A 131 9.52 26.41 0.72
C ARG A 131 9.94 27.20 1.95
N ALA A 132 10.48 26.56 2.99
CA ALA A 132 11.04 27.25 4.14
C ALA A 132 12.35 27.97 3.75
N GLU A 133 13.26 27.29 3.05
CA GLU A 133 14.50 27.85 2.51
C GLU A 133 14.23 29.03 1.56
N ILE A 134 13.31 28.90 0.60
CA ILE A 134 12.96 30.00 -0.33
C ILE A 134 12.37 31.20 0.43
N ARG A 135 11.60 30.97 1.50
CA ARG A 135 11.03 32.05 2.32
C ARG A 135 12.10 32.73 3.18
N ALA A 136 13.04 31.97 3.74
CA ALA A 136 14.18 32.49 4.47
C ALA A 136 15.07 33.36 3.56
N ALA A 137 15.45 32.85 2.38
CA ALA A 137 16.24 33.60 1.41
C ALA A 137 15.56 34.90 0.95
N ARG A 138 14.23 34.90 0.79
CA ARG A 138 13.45 36.11 0.47
C ARG A 138 13.28 37.08 1.66
N ALA A 139 13.40 36.60 2.89
CA ALA A 139 13.38 37.46 4.07
C ALA A 139 14.74 38.15 4.22
N GLU A 140 15.82 37.37 4.17
CA GLU A 140 17.21 37.87 4.21
C GLU A 140 17.48 38.89 3.10
N GLY A 141 17.04 38.61 1.86
CA GLY A 141 17.18 39.56 0.75
C GLY A 141 16.40 40.87 0.93
N ARG A 142 15.28 40.85 1.66
CA ARG A 142 14.50 42.07 1.98
C ARG A 142 15.13 42.87 3.11
N GLU A 143 15.74 42.20 4.08
CA GLU A 143 16.46 42.84 5.18
C GLU A 143 17.74 43.51 4.67
N MET A 144 18.55 42.80 3.87
CA MET A 144 19.75 43.37 3.25
C MET A 144 19.42 44.59 2.37
N GLY A 145 18.38 44.50 1.53
CA GLY A 145 17.97 45.64 0.69
C GLY A 145 17.44 46.83 1.49
N ALA A 146 16.81 46.59 2.65
CA ALA A 146 16.37 47.66 3.55
C ALA A 146 17.54 48.31 4.30
N GLU A 147 18.56 47.54 4.69
CA GLU A 147 19.78 48.05 5.29
C GLU A 147 20.61 48.88 4.30
N GLU A 148 20.74 48.42 3.06
CA GLU A 148 21.44 49.13 1.99
C GLU A 148 20.76 50.46 1.66
N ALA A 149 19.43 50.47 1.52
CA ALA A 149 18.67 51.70 1.30
C ALA A 149 18.78 52.69 2.48
N ARG A 150 18.84 52.20 3.73
CA ARG A 150 19.08 53.04 4.91
C ARG A 150 20.50 53.62 4.95
N ALA A 151 21.49 52.83 4.54
CA ALA A 151 22.89 53.27 4.46
C ALA A 151 23.12 54.28 3.31
N GLU A 152 22.42 54.14 2.19
CA GLU A 152 22.43 55.15 1.12
C GLU A 152 21.75 56.45 1.55
N ALA A 153 20.60 56.35 2.21
CA ALA A 153 19.90 57.52 2.74
C ALA A 153 20.76 58.30 3.75
N SER A 154 21.49 57.60 4.64
CA SER A 154 22.38 58.25 5.61
C SER A 154 23.63 58.87 4.98
N ARG A 155 24.16 58.27 3.89
CA ARG A 155 25.26 58.85 3.11
C ARG A 155 24.85 60.08 2.30
N GLY A 156 23.62 60.08 1.76
CA GLY A 156 23.07 61.25 1.05
C GLY A 156 22.91 62.46 1.96
N THR A 157 22.47 62.26 3.21
CA THR A 157 22.31 63.36 4.19
C THR A 157 23.62 63.94 4.73
N VAL A 158 24.75 63.24 4.59
CA VAL A 158 26.08 63.73 5.06
C VAL A 158 26.83 64.50 3.95
N ALA A 159 26.37 64.42 2.70
CA ALA A 159 26.98 65.13 1.57
C ALA A 159 26.37 66.52 1.29
N GLU A 160 25.31 66.90 2.01
CA GLU A 160 24.62 68.20 1.86
C GLU A 160 24.93 69.22 2.98
N ASP A 161 25.79 68.88 3.96
CA ASP A 161 26.36 69.79 4.96
C ASP A 161 27.82 70.16 4.61
#